data_AF-A0A7W9Q3Y2-F1
#
_entry.id   AF-A0A7W9Q3Y2-F1
#
_cell.length_a   1.000
_cell.length_b   1.000
_cell.length_c   1.000
_cell.angle_alpha   90.00
_cell.angle_beta   90.00
_cell.angle_gamma   90.00
#
_symmetry.space_group_name_H-M   'P 1'
#
loop_
_entity.id
_entity.type
_entity.pdbx_description
1 polymer ?
#
loop_
_entity_poly.entity_id
_entity_poly.type
_entity_poly.pdbx_seq_one_letter_code
_entity_poly.pdbx_strand_id
1 'polypeptide(L)'
;MKPTPTWDTRPGSIASVGDSITRGYDACSVLSDCPEASWSTGLDVDSLAKRLLPNPQQHTWNYAETGALMADLPAQLQTATVKRPELVTVMIGANDACRDSVAEMTSVEDFRADFTASLTALRRALPKTQVYVASVPDLKRLWSEGRKDPVRRQVWKLGICPVMLRDPQSTHDRANERRDQVQQRVRDYNTVLRDVCGKLVLCRYDQAVHRYRFTGDELSKWDWFHPSKEGQQKLADLAYQEISRRETHA
;
A
#
# COMPACT_ATOMS: atom_id res chain seq x y z
N MET A 1 -32.97 -11.99 16.60
CA MET A 1 -31.97 -10.91 16.45
C MET A 1 -30.99 -11.35 15.37
N LYS A 2 -30.65 -10.50 14.40
CA LYS A 2 -29.58 -10.83 13.44
C LYS A 2 -28.23 -10.78 14.19
N PRO A 3 -27.29 -11.71 13.93
CA PRO A 3 -25.95 -11.61 14.51
C PRO A 3 -25.33 -10.26 14.11
N THR A 4 -24.70 -9.58 15.06
CA THR A 4 -23.88 -8.40 14.73
C THR A 4 -22.73 -8.87 13.85
N PRO A 5 -22.50 -8.24 12.68
CA PRO A 5 -21.36 -8.59 11.82
C PRO A 5 -20.05 -8.53 12.60
N THR A 6 -19.14 -9.46 12.32
CA THR A 6 -17.84 -9.50 13.01
C THR A 6 -16.98 -8.31 12.58
N TRP A 7 -17.13 -7.86 11.34
CA TRP A 7 -16.49 -6.67 10.78
C TRP A 7 -17.45 -5.49 10.67
N ASP A 8 -17.04 -4.32 11.18
CA ASP A 8 -17.73 -3.04 11.01
C ASP A 8 -17.28 -2.34 9.72
N THR A 9 -18.25 -2.10 8.84
CA THR A 9 -18.06 -1.41 7.56
C THR A 9 -18.15 0.12 7.68
N ARG A 10 -18.41 0.65 8.88
CA ARG A 10 -18.50 2.08 9.17
C ARG A 10 -17.75 2.41 10.47
N PRO A 11 -16.42 2.21 10.51
CA PRO A 11 -15.62 2.55 11.69
C PRO A 11 -15.78 4.03 12.05
N GLY A 12 -15.63 4.37 13.33
CA GLY A 12 -15.63 5.74 13.83
C GLY A 12 -14.28 6.47 13.68
N SER A 13 -13.20 5.76 13.38
CA SER A 13 -11.86 6.34 13.18
C SER A 13 -10.93 5.47 12.34
N ILE A 14 -9.97 6.12 11.66
CA ILE A 14 -8.98 5.46 10.80
C ILE A 14 -7.56 5.92 11.16
N ALA A 15 -6.63 4.98 11.31
CA ALA A 15 -5.20 5.28 11.25
C ALA A 15 -4.57 4.58 10.04
N SER A 16 -3.81 5.29 9.23
CA SER A 16 -3.06 4.73 8.10
C SER A 16 -1.59 4.59 8.43
N VAL A 17 -1.02 3.42 8.14
CA VAL A 17 0.41 3.11 8.20
C VAL A 17 0.86 2.59 6.84
N GLY A 18 2.13 2.74 6.53
CA GLY A 18 2.66 2.35 5.23
C GLY A 18 3.83 3.20 4.78
N ASP A 19 3.96 3.29 3.46
CA ASP A 19 5.04 4.01 2.79
C ASP A 19 4.58 5.31 2.10
N SER A 20 5.42 5.80 1.19
CA SER A 20 5.23 7.02 0.39
C SER A 20 3.92 7.04 -0.39
N ILE A 21 3.39 5.88 -0.79
CA ILE A 21 2.09 5.82 -1.47
C ILE A 21 0.99 6.29 -0.52
N THR A 22 1.01 5.84 0.74
CA THR A 22 0.03 6.24 1.75
C THR A 22 0.20 7.71 2.17
N ARG A 23 1.39 8.27 2.00
CA ARG A 23 1.69 9.69 2.20
C ARG A 23 1.31 10.60 1.04
N GLY A 24 0.83 10.05 -0.07
CA GLY A 24 0.51 10.85 -1.26
C GLY A 24 1.75 11.51 -1.85
N TYR A 25 2.92 10.88 -1.72
CA TYR A 25 4.18 11.42 -2.24
C TYR A 25 4.04 11.74 -3.73
N ASP A 26 4.51 12.93 -4.11
CA ASP A 26 4.43 13.47 -5.46
C ASP A 26 3.01 13.60 -6.03
N ALA A 27 1.95 13.49 -5.22
CA ALA A 27 0.58 13.69 -5.71
C ALA A 27 0.23 15.17 -5.91
N CYS A 28 0.87 16.09 -5.17
CA CYS A 28 0.53 17.52 -5.16
C CYS A 28 1.68 18.41 -5.64
N SER A 29 2.92 18.05 -5.30
CA SER A 29 4.14 18.79 -5.65
C SER A 29 5.31 17.84 -5.77
N VAL A 30 6.35 18.25 -6.50
CA VAL A 30 7.55 17.46 -6.74
C VAL A 30 8.37 17.22 -5.46
N LEU A 31 8.84 15.99 -5.30
CA LEU A 31 9.67 15.50 -4.20
C LEU A 31 9.11 15.76 -2.79
N SER A 32 7.80 15.62 -2.62
CA SER A 32 7.15 15.94 -1.34
C SER A 32 5.95 15.05 -1.02
N ASP A 33 5.75 14.80 0.27
CA ASP A 33 4.51 14.19 0.78
C ASP A 33 3.31 15.11 0.53
N CYS A 34 2.15 14.52 0.27
CA CYS A 34 0.86 15.22 0.27
C CYS A 34 -0.20 14.38 1.00
N PRO A 35 -0.17 14.34 2.34
CA PRO A 35 -1.09 13.52 3.12
C PRO A 35 -2.57 13.84 2.88
N GLU A 36 -2.87 15.08 2.48
CA GLU A 36 -4.20 15.54 2.10
C GLU A 36 -4.74 14.79 0.87
N ALA A 37 -3.86 14.27 0.00
CA ALA A 37 -4.22 13.45 -1.15
C ALA A 37 -4.23 11.94 -0.86
N SER A 38 -3.94 11.51 0.38
CA SER A 38 -3.88 10.09 0.73
C SER A 38 -5.18 9.35 0.43
N TRP A 39 -5.09 8.18 -0.21
CA TRP A 39 -6.20 7.26 -0.47
C TRP A 39 -6.96 6.86 0.81
N SER A 40 -6.27 6.81 1.96
CA SER A 40 -6.87 6.37 3.22
C SER A 40 -7.41 7.54 4.04
N THR A 41 -6.58 8.55 4.28
CA THR A 41 -6.87 9.62 5.27
C THR A 41 -6.99 11.02 4.67
N GLY A 42 -6.77 11.17 3.36
CA GLY A 42 -6.76 12.46 2.67
C GLY A 42 -8.12 13.13 2.58
N LEU A 43 -8.14 14.45 2.44
CA LEU A 43 -9.36 15.26 2.29
C LEU A 43 -9.53 15.82 0.85
N ASP A 44 -8.45 15.89 0.08
CA ASP A 44 -8.40 16.41 -1.29
C ASP A 44 -8.89 15.41 -2.35
N VAL A 45 -9.01 14.15 -1.97
CA VAL A 45 -9.62 13.07 -2.77
C VAL A 45 -10.81 12.51 -2.01
N ASP A 46 -11.69 11.75 -2.64
CA ASP A 46 -12.74 10.96 -2.00
C ASP A 46 -12.14 9.68 -1.38
N SER A 47 -11.35 9.87 -0.32
CA SER A 47 -10.60 8.83 0.41
C SER A 47 -11.50 7.89 1.21
N LEU A 48 -10.92 6.82 1.79
CA LEU A 48 -11.61 5.98 2.76
C LEU A 48 -12.19 6.79 3.92
N ALA A 49 -11.45 7.76 4.45
CA ALA A 49 -11.91 8.60 5.55
C ALA A 49 -13.19 9.35 5.20
N LYS A 50 -13.27 9.97 4.02
CA LYS A 50 -14.49 10.69 3.62
C LYS A 50 -15.67 9.77 3.36
N ARG A 51 -15.41 8.53 2.93
CA ARG A 51 -16.45 7.54 2.63
C ARG A 51 -16.98 6.81 3.85
N LEU A 52 -16.12 6.58 4.85
CA LEU A 52 -16.41 5.72 6.00
C LEU A 52 -16.72 6.51 7.26
N LEU A 53 -16.12 7.70 7.44
CA LEU A 53 -16.22 8.46 8.67
C LEU A 53 -17.27 9.56 8.60
N PRO A 54 -18.05 9.78 9.68
CA PRO A 54 -18.96 10.92 9.77
C PRO A 54 -18.21 12.25 9.92
N ASN A 55 -17.03 12.24 10.56
CA ASN A 55 -16.19 13.42 10.74
C ASN A 55 -14.70 13.06 10.52
N PRO A 56 -14.24 13.01 9.26
CA PRO A 56 -12.89 12.57 8.94
C PRO A 56 -11.81 13.49 9.53
N GLN A 57 -12.04 14.79 9.66
CA GLN A 57 -11.02 15.75 10.11
C GLN A 57 -10.50 15.52 11.54
N GLN A 58 -11.31 14.91 12.41
CA GLN A 58 -10.96 14.70 13.83
C GLN A 58 -10.55 13.26 14.15
N HIS A 59 -10.84 12.32 13.25
CA HIS A 59 -10.75 10.88 13.52
C HIS A 59 -9.87 10.14 12.50
N THR A 60 -8.96 10.85 11.85
CA THR A 60 -7.97 10.28 10.95
C THR A 60 -6.55 10.62 11.36
N TRP A 61 -5.64 9.64 11.27
CA TRP A 61 -4.22 9.85 11.50
C TRP A 61 -3.39 9.11 10.46
N ASN A 62 -2.40 9.79 9.87
CA ASN A 62 -1.49 9.20 8.89
C ASN A 62 -0.08 9.08 9.48
N TYR A 63 0.30 7.85 9.82
CA TYR A 63 1.59 7.46 10.39
C TYR A 63 2.47 6.71 9.38
N ALA A 64 2.10 6.71 8.10
CA ALA A 64 2.99 6.21 7.06
C ALA A 64 4.25 7.09 6.95
N GLU A 65 5.31 6.56 6.36
CA GLU A 65 6.56 7.29 6.18
C GLU A 65 7.12 7.04 4.78
N THR A 66 7.49 8.11 4.08
CA THR A 66 8.13 7.99 2.76
C THR A 66 9.46 7.26 2.90
N GLY A 67 9.64 6.20 2.10
CA GLY A 67 10.81 5.32 2.17
C GLY A 67 10.70 4.14 3.14
N ALA A 68 9.60 4.03 3.90
CA ALA A 68 9.42 2.95 4.87
C ALA A 68 9.48 1.55 4.23
N LEU A 69 10.16 0.64 4.92
CA LEU A 69 10.21 -0.80 4.68
C LEU A 69 9.28 -1.53 5.66
N MET A 70 9.03 -2.82 5.43
CA MET A 70 8.26 -3.65 6.37
C MET A 70 8.82 -3.62 7.80
N ALA A 71 10.15 -3.49 7.95
CA ALA A 71 10.83 -3.38 9.24
C ALA A 71 10.44 -2.13 10.06
N ASP A 72 9.90 -1.08 9.41
CA ASP A 72 9.46 0.16 10.06
C ASP A 72 8.00 0.08 10.55
N LEU A 73 7.23 -0.88 10.01
CA LEU A 73 5.82 -1.05 10.34
C LEU A 73 5.52 -1.21 11.86
N PRO A 74 6.33 -1.94 12.65
CA PRO A 74 6.11 -2.04 14.09
C PRO A 74 6.05 -0.69 14.80
N ALA A 75 6.95 0.25 14.47
CA ALA A 75 7.01 1.57 15.08
C ALA A 75 5.82 2.46 14.67
N GLN A 76 5.42 2.41 13.40
CA GLN A 76 4.24 3.12 12.91
C GLN A 76 2.96 2.63 13.62
N LEU A 77 2.79 1.31 13.76
CA LEU A 77 1.66 0.72 14.48
C LEU A 77 1.68 1.03 15.97
N GLN A 78 2.86 1.01 16.60
CA GLN A 78 2.98 1.41 18.01
C GLN A 78 2.45 2.83 18.21
N THR A 79 2.85 3.77 17.35
CA THR A 79 2.34 5.15 17.37
C THR A 79 0.82 5.19 17.16
N ALA A 80 0.31 4.43 16.18
CA ALA A 80 -1.12 4.35 15.88
C ALA A 80 -1.95 3.82 17.07
N THR A 81 -1.40 2.89 17.87
CA THR A 81 -2.14 2.29 18.98
C THR A 81 -2.53 3.30 20.07
N VAL A 82 -1.78 4.39 20.21
CA VAL A 82 -2.08 5.48 21.15
C VAL A 82 -3.43 6.12 20.87
N LYS A 83 -3.82 6.20 19.58
CA LYS A 83 -5.11 6.76 19.15
C LYS A 83 -6.27 5.79 19.29
N ARG A 84 -6.00 4.50 19.49
CA ARG A 84 -6.99 3.42 19.54
C ARG A 84 -7.97 3.46 18.35
N PRO A 85 -7.47 3.51 17.10
CA PRO A 85 -8.33 3.59 15.93
C PRO A 85 -9.22 2.36 15.81
N GLU A 86 -10.43 2.54 15.28
CA GLU A 86 -11.34 1.42 15.01
C GLU A 86 -10.92 0.63 13.76
N LEU A 87 -10.31 1.30 12.77
CA LEU A 87 -9.71 0.69 11.59
C LEU A 87 -8.27 1.17 11.40
N VAL A 88 -7.35 0.24 11.21
CA VAL A 88 -6.00 0.50 10.70
C VAL A 88 -5.94 0.09 9.23
N THR A 89 -5.43 0.96 8.37
CA THR A 89 -5.15 0.62 6.96
C THR A 89 -3.65 0.51 6.76
N VAL A 90 -3.20 -0.58 6.13
CA VAL A 90 -1.78 -0.88 5.88
C VAL A 90 -1.55 -0.99 4.39
N MET A 91 -0.57 -0.25 3.86
CA MET A 91 -0.01 -0.50 2.52
C MET A 91 1.49 -0.25 2.56
N ILE A 92 2.26 -1.33 2.49
CA ILE A 92 3.72 -1.32 2.62
C ILE A 92 4.31 -2.51 1.87
N GLY A 93 5.57 -2.41 1.45
CA GLY A 93 6.29 -3.49 0.77
C GLY A 93 6.79 -3.13 -0.63
N ALA A 94 6.41 -1.97 -1.17
CA ALA A 94 6.95 -1.50 -2.44
C ALA A 94 8.45 -1.18 -2.31
N ASN A 95 8.86 -0.50 -1.23
CA ASN A 95 10.27 -0.17 -0.96
C ASN A 95 11.13 -1.42 -0.64
N ASP A 96 10.53 -2.46 -0.06
CA ASP A 96 11.20 -3.75 0.16
C ASP A 96 11.61 -4.41 -1.16
N ALA A 97 10.81 -4.24 -2.22
CA ALA A 97 11.12 -4.71 -3.57
C ALA A 97 11.94 -3.70 -4.38
N CYS A 98 11.75 -2.39 -4.16
CA CYS A 98 12.40 -1.33 -4.91
C CYS A 98 13.79 -1.00 -4.37
N ARG A 99 14.74 -1.88 -4.67
CA ARG A 99 16.16 -1.79 -4.29
C ARG A 99 17.06 -1.62 -5.50
N ASP A 100 18.37 -1.51 -5.27
CA ASP A 100 19.36 -1.39 -6.36
C ASP A 100 19.54 -2.71 -7.12
N SER A 101 19.36 -3.84 -6.43
CA SER A 101 19.49 -5.17 -7.00
C SER A 101 18.50 -6.17 -6.39
N VAL A 102 18.35 -7.34 -7.03
CA VAL A 102 17.48 -8.43 -6.53
C VAL A 102 17.95 -8.95 -5.16
N ALA A 103 19.27 -8.99 -4.95
CA ALA A 103 19.88 -9.50 -3.73
C ALA A 103 19.59 -8.60 -2.50
N GLU A 104 19.33 -7.31 -2.74
CA GLU A 104 19.06 -6.34 -1.69
C GLU A 104 17.59 -6.24 -1.31
N MET A 105 16.67 -6.87 -2.06
CA MET A 105 15.26 -6.93 -1.68
C MET A 105 15.09 -7.66 -0.35
N THR A 106 14.23 -7.15 0.53
CA THR A 106 13.94 -7.76 1.85
C THR A 106 13.62 -9.25 1.69
N SER A 107 14.20 -10.13 2.49
CA SER A 107 13.89 -11.55 2.36
C SER A 107 12.40 -11.80 2.67
N VAL A 108 11.81 -12.83 2.07
CA VAL A 108 10.40 -13.19 2.35
C VAL A 108 10.23 -13.60 3.81
N GLU A 109 11.28 -14.16 4.42
CA GLU A 109 11.32 -14.55 5.82
C GLU A 109 11.26 -13.32 6.74
N ASP A 110 12.14 -12.34 6.56
CA ASP A 110 12.18 -11.11 7.37
C ASP A 110 10.88 -10.33 7.21
N PHE A 111 10.40 -10.18 5.97
CA PHE A 111 9.12 -9.54 5.67
C PHE A 111 7.95 -10.22 6.43
N ARG A 112 7.95 -11.55 6.50
CA ARG A 112 6.94 -12.31 7.26
C ARG A 112 7.10 -12.12 8.76
N ALA A 113 8.33 -12.14 9.27
CA ALA A 113 8.63 -11.97 10.69
C ALA A 113 8.11 -10.61 11.18
N ASP A 114 8.49 -9.53 10.49
CA ASP A 114 8.12 -8.16 10.85
C ASP A 114 6.61 -7.91 10.74
N PHE A 115 5.97 -8.40 9.68
CA PHE A 115 4.52 -8.27 9.52
C PHE A 115 3.74 -9.06 10.60
N THR A 116 4.21 -10.27 10.93
CA THR A 116 3.61 -11.09 11.98
C THR A 116 3.77 -10.45 13.35
N ALA A 117 4.96 -9.94 13.66
CA ALA A 117 5.23 -9.23 14.92
C ALA A 117 4.35 -7.98 15.05
N SER A 118 4.26 -7.19 13.98
CA SER A 118 3.43 -5.99 13.85
C SER A 118 1.96 -6.27 14.20
N LEU A 119 1.33 -7.24 13.52
CA LEU A 119 -0.08 -7.55 13.75
C LEU A 119 -0.32 -8.23 15.10
N THR A 120 0.64 -9.00 15.61
CA THR A 120 0.56 -9.61 16.95
C THR A 120 0.59 -8.53 18.03
N ALA A 121 1.50 -7.56 17.92
CA ALA A 121 1.58 -6.43 18.86
C ALA A 121 0.30 -5.59 18.83
N LEU A 122 -0.20 -5.25 17.63
CA LEU A 122 -1.47 -4.54 17.47
C LEU A 122 -2.63 -5.30 18.13
N ARG A 123 -2.75 -6.61 17.89
CA ARG A 123 -3.84 -7.41 18.46
C ARG A 123 -3.78 -7.51 19.99
N ARG A 124 -2.58 -7.54 20.57
CA ARG A 124 -2.39 -7.50 22.04
C ARG A 124 -2.80 -6.15 22.63
N ALA A 125 -2.42 -5.04 21.97
CA ALA A 125 -2.72 -3.71 22.45
C ALA A 125 -4.20 -3.32 22.24
N LEU A 126 -4.76 -3.67 21.08
CA LEU A 126 -6.10 -3.28 20.63
C LEU A 126 -6.84 -4.49 20.06
N PRO A 127 -7.41 -5.36 20.92
CA PRO A 127 -7.98 -6.64 20.51
C PRO A 127 -9.21 -6.53 19.60
N LYS A 128 -9.81 -5.35 19.48
CA LYS A 128 -11.00 -5.08 18.65
C LYS A 128 -10.73 -4.21 17.42
N THR A 129 -9.52 -3.67 17.26
CA THR A 129 -9.19 -2.86 16.08
C THR A 129 -9.21 -3.75 14.84
N GLN A 130 -9.85 -3.24 13.80
CA GLN A 130 -9.90 -3.85 12.48
C GLN A 130 -8.66 -3.48 11.68
N VAL A 131 -8.20 -4.37 10.82
CA VAL A 131 -7.04 -4.12 9.96
C VAL A 131 -7.42 -4.38 8.52
N TYR A 132 -7.28 -3.38 7.66
CA TYR A 132 -7.31 -3.55 6.22
C TYR A 132 -5.87 -3.54 5.70
N VAL A 133 -5.51 -4.54 4.90
CA VAL A 133 -4.16 -4.71 4.34
C VAL A 133 -4.27 -4.66 2.84
N ALA A 134 -3.74 -3.60 2.25
CA ALA A 134 -3.64 -3.47 0.82
C ALA A 134 -2.49 -4.28 0.25
N SER A 135 -2.73 -4.91 -0.91
CA SER A 135 -1.67 -5.62 -1.63
C SER A 135 -0.64 -4.64 -2.23
N VAL A 136 0.63 -5.04 -2.24
CA VAL A 136 1.72 -4.31 -2.90
C VAL A 136 1.41 -4.19 -4.40
N PRO A 137 1.41 -2.98 -4.97
CA PRO A 137 1.10 -2.76 -6.39
C PRO A 137 2.01 -3.53 -7.36
N ASP A 138 1.54 -3.79 -8.59
CA ASP A 138 2.32 -4.48 -9.61
C ASP A 138 3.40 -3.56 -10.21
N LEU A 139 4.63 -3.65 -9.69
CA LEU A 139 5.79 -2.90 -10.17
C LEU A 139 6.16 -3.23 -11.63
N LYS A 140 5.86 -4.43 -12.11
CA LYS A 140 6.13 -4.80 -13.51
C LYS A 140 5.09 -4.18 -14.46
N ARG A 141 3.85 -4.00 -14.00
CA ARG A 141 2.85 -3.19 -14.70
C ARG A 141 3.31 -1.74 -14.83
N LEU A 142 3.89 -1.17 -13.76
CA LEU A 142 4.48 0.18 -13.78
C LEU A 142 5.53 0.32 -14.88
N TRP A 143 6.48 -0.62 -14.92
CA TRP A 143 7.47 -0.69 -16.01
C TRP A 143 6.81 -0.83 -17.39
N SER A 144 5.86 -1.76 -17.54
CA SER A 144 5.18 -2.05 -18.81
C SER A 144 4.45 -0.85 -19.38
N GLU A 145 3.78 -0.06 -18.55
CA GLU A 145 3.07 1.14 -18.99
C GLU A 145 4.01 2.32 -19.18
N GLY A 146 4.95 2.54 -18.26
CA GLY A 146 5.83 3.70 -18.33
C GLY A 146 6.89 3.61 -19.43
N ARG A 147 7.37 2.41 -19.80
CA ARG A 147 8.38 2.25 -20.88
C ARG A 147 7.91 2.72 -22.26
N LYS A 148 6.60 2.92 -22.45
CA LYS A 148 5.99 3.41 -23.69
C LYS A 148 6.21 4.91 -23.91
N ASP A 149 6.49 5.66 -22.84
CA ASP A 149 6.61 7.11 -22.87
C ASP A 149 8.08 7.54 -22.73
N PRO A 150 8.62 8.36 -23.66
CA PRO A 150 10.02 8.76 -23.64
C PRO A 150 10.40 9.62 -22.43
N VAL A 151 9.49 10.46 -21.92
CA VAL A 151 9.74 11.34 -20.76
C VAL A 151 9.91 10.51 -19.50
N ARG A 152 8.98 9.56 -19.26
CA ARG A 152 9.01 8.66 -18.09
C ARG A 152 10.32 7.90 -17.98
N ARG A 153 10.82 7.41 -19.12
CA ARG A 153 12.11 6.70 -19.18
C ARG A 153 13.30 7.56 -18.78
N GLN A 154 13.27 8.87 -19.02
CA GLN A 154 14.35 9.77 -18.60
C GLN A 154 14.29 10.01 -17.10
N VAL A 155 13.08 10.19 -16.56
CA VAL A 155 12.87 10.36 -15.11
C VAL A 155 13.38 9.13 -14.33
N TRP A 156 13.10 7.92 -14.80
CA TRP A 156 13.59 6.70 -14.13
C TRP A 156 15.11 6.53 -14.11
N LYS A 157 15.86 7.21 -15.00
CA LYS A 157 17.33 7.22 -14.93
C LYS A 157 17.87 7.94 -13.69
N LEU A 158 17.02 8.68 -12.97
CA LEU A 158 17.37 9.35 -11.72
C LEU A 158 17.39 8.41 -10.50
N GLY A 159 17.15 7.10 -10.70
CA GLY A 159 17.33 6.10 -9.64
C GLY A 159 16.05 5.62 -8.96
N ILE A 160 14.88 5.85 -9.57
CA ILE A 160 13.61 5.33 -9.05
C ILE A 160 13.56 3.81 -9.26
N CYS A 161 13.41 3.05 -8.17
CA CYS A 161 13.28 1.58 -8.16
C CYS A 161 14.20 0.86 -9.18
N PRO A 162 15.54 1.00 -9.06
CA PRO A 162 16.47 0.64 -10.14
C PRO A 162 16.36 -0.82 -10.57
N VAL A 163 16.15 -1.75 -9.64
CA VAL A 163 16.01 -3.18 -9.94
C VAL A 163 14.89 -3.46 -10.95
N MET A 164 13.80 -2.68 -10.92
CA MET A 164 12.69 -2.82 -11.87
C MET A 164 12.86 -1.95 -13.12
N LEU A 165 13.23 -0.67 -12.93
CA LEU A 165 13.04 0.37 -13.96
C LEU A 165 14.29 0.66 -14.80
N ARG A 166 15.48 0.24 -14.36
CA ARG A 166 16.71 0.40 -15.14
C ARG A 166 16.59 -0.30 -16.51
N ASP A 167 17.24 0.30 -17.51
CA ASP A 167 17.24 -0.14 -18.90
C ASP A 167 15.81 -0.39 -19.43
N PRO A 168 14.91 0.61 -19.38
CA PRO A 168 13.47 0.41 -19.53
C PRO A 168 13.05 -0.13 -20.91
N GLN A 169 13.89 0.05 -21.93
CA GLN A 169 13.65 -0.51 -23.27
C GLN A 169 14.27 -1.90 -23.48
N SER A 170 15.20 -2.33 -22.62
CA SER A 170 15.90 -3.60 -22.81
C SER A 170 14.93 -4.77 -22.69
N THR A 171 14.94 -5.60 -23.74
CA THR A 171 14.21 -6.88 -23.85
C THR A 171 15.15 -8.08 -23.80
N HIS A 172 16.43 -7.87 -23.48
CA HIS A 172 17.39 -8.97 -23.31
C HIS A 172 17.00 -9.84 -22.11
N ASP A 173 17.37 -11.12 -22.17
CA ASP A 173 17.01 -12.13 -21.17
C ASP A 173 17.33 -11.69 -19.74
N ARG A 174 18.54 -11.17 -19.51
CA ARG A 174 18.95 -10.65 -18.18
C ARG A 174 18.04 -9.54 -17.65
N ALA A 175 17.55 -8.65 -18.51
CA ALA A 175 16.66 -7.57 -18.09
C ALA A 175 15.25 -8.08 -17.80
N ASN A 176 14.77 -9.06 -18.57
CA ASN A 176 13.48 -9.71 -18.33
C ASN A 176 13.52 -10.53 -17.05
N GLU A 177 14.55 -11.37 -16.88
CA GLU A 177 14.75 -12.22 -15.71
C GLU A 177 14.82 -11.40 -14.41
N ARG A 178 15.56 -10.29 -14.41
CA ARG A 178 15.60 -9.37 -13.26
C ARG A 178 14.20 -8.86 -12.88
N ARG A 179 13.41 -8.42 -13.86
CA ARG A 179 12.04 -7.92 -13.61
C ARG A 179 11.09 -9.03 -13.17
N ASP A 180 11.29 -10.24 -13.69
CA ASP A 180 10.54 -11.43 -13.28
C ASP A 180 10.84 -11.82 -11.84
N GLN A 181 12.11 -11.74 -11.41
CA GLN A 181 12.51 -11.97 -10.03
C GLN A 181 11.90 -10.94 -9.08
N VAL A 182 11.85 -9.66 -9.45
CA VAL A 182 11.16 -8.61 -8.66
C VAL A 182 9.65 -8.88 -8.61
N GLN A 183 9.02 -9.20 -9.75
CA GLN A 183 7.60 -9.52 -9.78
C GLN A 183 7.27 -10.73 -8.91
N GLN A 184 8.12 -11.76 -8.91
CA GLN A 184 7.97 -12.92 -8.05
C GLN A 184 8.09 -12.53 -6.58
N ARG A 185 9.10 -11.74 -6.20
CA ARG A 185 9.26 -11.27 -4.82
C ARG A 185 8.03 -10.50 -4.32
N VAL A 186 7.47 -9.62 -5.14
CA VAL A 186 6.23 -8.88 -4.80
C VAL A 186 5.04 -9.83 -4.61
N ARG A 187 4.92 -10.88 -5.44
CA ARG A 187 3.88 -11.92 -5.26
C ARG A 187 4.07 -12.71 -3.97
N ASP A 188 5.31 -12.98 -3.60
CA ASP A 188 5.65 -13.68 -2.35
C ASP A 188 5.31 -12.80 -1.13
N TYR A 189 5.63 -11.50 -1.16
CA TYR A 189 5.18 -10.55 -0.13
C TYR A 189 3.66 -10.49 -0.02
N ASN A 190 2.96 -10.37 -1.14
CA ASN A 190 1.49 -10.37 -1.16
C ASN A 190 0.90 -11.68 -0.62
N THR A 191 1.57 -12.81 -0.84
CA THR A 191 1.22 -14.10 -0.23
C THR A 191 1.40 -14.05 1.29
N VAL A 192 2.51 -13.49 1.78
CA VAL A 192 2.74 -13.27 3.22
C VAL A 192 1.66 -12.38 3.83
N LEU A 193 1.36 -11.24 3.21
CA LEU A 193 0.34 -10.30 3.67
C LEU A 193 -1.02 -10.99 3.81
N ARG A 194 -1.43 -11.74 2.79
CA ARG A 194 -2.66 -12.54 2.81
C ARG A 194 -2.66 -13.57 3.93
N ASP A 195 -1.61 -14.39 4.02
CA ASP A 195 -1.58 -15.54 4.93
C ASP A 195 -1.53 -15.12 6.40
N VAL A 196 -0.78 -14.07 6.72
CA VAL A 196 -0.69 -13.55 8.10
C VAL A 196 -1.98 -12.83 8.48
N CYS A 197 -2.51 -11.97 7.59
CA CYS A 197 -3.78 -11.29 7.83
C CYS A 197 -4.93 -12.29 8.00
N GLY A 198 -5.01 -13.32 7.16
CA GLY A 198 -6.06 -14.34 7.19
C GLY A 198 -6.12 -15.18 8.48
N LYS A 199 -5.08 -15.14 9.33
CA LYS A 199 -5.11 -15.77 10.66
C LYS A 199 -5.87 -14.94 11.70
N LEU A 200 -6.20 -13.70 11.39
CA LEU A 200 -6.86 -12.77 12.32
C LEU A 200 -8.28 -12.47 11.84
N VAL A 201 -9.25 -12.76 12.70
CA VAL A 201 -10.69 -12.56 12.42
C VAL A 201 -11.03 -11.13 11.98
N LEU A 202 -10.35 -10.13 12.57
CA LEU A 202 -10.55 -8.71 12.28
C LEU A 202 -9.49 -8.16 11.33
N CYS A 203 -9.02 -8.96 10.37
CA CYS A 203 -8.11 -8.51 9.33
C CYS A 203 -8.67 -8.87 7.94
N ARG A 204 -8.71 -7.89 7.04
CA ARG A 204 -9.09 -8.07 5.63
C ARG A 204 -7.93 -7.67 4.72
N TYR A 205 -7.43 -8.65 3.98
CA TYR A 205 -6.45 -8.43 2.91
C TYR A 205 -7.17 -8.27 1.57
N ASP A 206 -6.76 -7.31 0.74
CA ASP A 206 -7.16 -7.28 -0.67
C ASP A 206 -6.11 -7.89 -1.59
N GLN A 207 -6.58 -8.39 -2.73
CA GLN A 207 -5.74 -8.64 -3.90
C GLN A 207 -5.99 -7.63 -5.04
N ALA A 208 -6.91 -6.68 -4.80
CA ALA A 208 -7.45 -5.79 -5.81
C ALA A 208 -6.40 -4.78 -6.28
N VAL A 209 -5.60 -4.23 -5.36
CA VAL A 209 -4.57 -3.24 -5.67
C VAL A 209 -3.49 -3.83 -6.58
N HIS A 210 -2.96 -5.01 -6.25
CA HIS A 210 -1.97 -5.70 -7.08
C HIS A 210 -2.52 -6.11 -8.45
N ARG A 211 -3.80 -6.47 -8.53
CA ARG A 211 -4.43 -6.90 -9.80
C ARG A 211 -4.83 -5.72 -10.68
N TYR A 212 -4.95 -4.53 -10.10
CA TYR A 212 -5.45 -3.35 -10.79
C TYR A 212 -4.53 -2.97 -11.96
N ARG A 213 -5.14 -2.77 -13.13
CA ARG A 213 -4.43 -2.52 -14.38
C ARG A 213 -4.35 -1.03 -14.65
N PHE A 214 -3.74 -0.30 -13.70
CA PHE A 214 -3.57 1.14 -13.82
C PHE A 214 -2.88 1.54 -15.11
N THR A 215 -3.13 2.78 -15.52
CA THR A 215 -2.51 3.42 -16.67
C THR A 215 -1.60 4.56 -16.22
N GLY A 216 -0.99 5.24 -17.19
CA GLY A 216 -0.16 6.40 -16.91
C GLY A 216 -0.90 7.60 -16.31
N ASP A 217 -2.21 7.68 -16.48
CA ASP A 217 -3.02 8.81 -16.02
C ASP A 217 -3.15 8.82 -14.49
N GLU A 218 -3.06 7.63 -13.88
CA GLU A 218 -3.12 7.42 -12.43
C GLU A 218 -1.76 7.56 -11.75
N LEU A 219 -0.68 7.86 -12.51
CA LEU A 219 0.66 8.10 -11.97
C LEU A 219 0.94 9.60 -11.87
N SER A 220 1.74 9.99 -10.88
CA SER A 220 2.23 11.36 -10.76
C SER A 220 2.98 11.77 -12.00
N LYS A 221 2.76 13.01 -12.44
CA LYS A 221 3.45 13.60 -13.60
C LYS A 221 4.87 14.04 -13.26
N TRP A 222 5.27 13.98 -11.98
CA TRP A 222 6.61 14.35 -11.51
C TRP A 222 7.59 13.18 -11.62
N ASP A 223 7.24 12.04 -11.03
CA ASP A 223 8.12 10.87 -10.95
C ASP A 223 7.70 9.70 -11.85
N TRP A 224 6.45 9.72 -12.35
CA TRP A 224 5.84 8.64 -13.13
C TRP A 224 5.99 7.27 -12.45
N PHE A 225 5.85 7.27 -11.13
CA PHE A 225 6.00 6.13 -10.26
C PHE A 225 4.95 6.09 -9.15
N HIS A 226 4.86 7.14 -8.33
CA HIS A 226 3.86 7.20 -7.27
C HIS A 226 2.48 7.52 -7.86
N PRO A 227 1.37 7.13 -7.19
CA PRO A 227 0.04 7.50 -7.65
C PRO A 227 -0.20 9.02 -7.61
N SER A 228 -0.81 9.55 -8.67
CA SER A 228 -1.34 10.92 -8.69
C SER A 228 -2.56 11.04 -7.77
N LYS A 229 -3.16 12.25 -7.63
CA LYS A 229 -4.47 12.38 -6.96
C LYS A 229 -5.54 11.42 -7.54
N GLU A 230 -5.52 11.18 -8.85
CA GLU A 230 -6.42 10.21 -9.50
C GLU A 230 -6.08 8.77 -9.10
N GLY A 231 -4.79 8.41 -9.06
CA GLY A 231 -4.36 7.10 -8.57
C GLY A 231 -4.68 6.88 -7.09
N GLN A 232 -4.52 7.89 -6.24
CA GLN A 232 -4.91 7.86 -4.83
C GLN A 232 -6.43 7.67 -4.68
N GLN A 233 -7.22 8.38 -5.47
CA GLN A 233 -8.67 8.18 -5.54
C GLN A 233 -9.01 6.74 -5.92
N LYS A 234 -8.28 6.17 -6.90
CA LYS A 234 -8.53 4.81 -7.35
C LYS A 234 -8.18 3.76 -6.30
N LEU A 235 -7.08 3.94 -5.58
CA LEU A 235 -6.74 3.11 -4.42
C LEU A 235 -7.85 3.15 -3.37
N ALA A 236 -8.42 4.33 -3.09
CA ALA A 236 -9.55 4.47 -2.19
C ALA A 236 -10.79 3.70 -2.67
N ASP A 237 -11.06 3.64 -3.98
CA ASP A 237 -12.16 2.86 -4.56
C ASP A 237 -12.00 1.36 -4.30
N LEU A 238 -10.82 0.83 -4.63
CA LEU A 238 -10.52 -0.59 -4.47
C LEU A 238 -10.59 -0.99 -2.99
N ALA A 239 -10.01 -0.17 -2.12
CA ALA A 239 -10.05 -0.40 -0.68
C ALA A 239 -11.45 -0.31 -0.11
N TYR A 240 -12.25 0.68 -0.54
CA TYR A 240 -13.62 0.83 -0.07
C TYR A 240 -14.48 -0.38 -0.43
N GLN A 241 -14.33 -0.93 -1.64
CA GLN A 241 -15.03 -2.14 -2.07
C GLN A 241 -14.72 -3.33 -1.15
N GLU A 242 -13.45 -3.52 -0.79
CA GLU A 242 -13.02 -4.62 0.08
C GLU A 242 -13.39 -4.44 1.55
N ILE A 243 -13.32 -3.20 2.05
CA ILE A 243 -13.73 -2.87 3.43
C ILE A 243 -15.25 -2.99 3.59
N SER A 244 -16.03 -2.58 2.57
CA SER A 244 -17.49 -2.59 2.63
C SER A 244 -18.13 -3.89 2.14
N ARG A 245 -17.35 -4.84 1.62
CA ARG A 245 -17.92 -6.12 1.15
C ARG A 245 -18.64 -6.86 2.26
N ARG A 246 -19.79 -7.44 1.90
CA ARG A 246 -20.58 -8.29 2.80
C ARG A 246 -19.79 -9.57 3.11
N GLU A 247 -19.92 -10.06 4.33
CA GLU A 247 -19.44 -11.40 4.68
C GLU A 247 -20.24 -12.42 3.84
N THR A 248 -19.54 -13.19 3.00
CA THR A 248 -20.11 -14.37 2.38
C THR A 248 -20.02 -15.48 3.43
N HIS A 249 -21.15 -15.81 4.06
CA HIS A 249 -21.24 -17.04 4.86
C HIS A 249 -21.07 -18.21 3.88
N ALA A 250 -19.94 -18.91 3.99
CA ALA A 250 -19.73 -20.22 3.38
C ALA A 250 -20.11 -21.29 4.41
#